data_AF-A0A932HEV5-F1
#
_entry.id   AF-A0A932HEV5-F1
#
_cell.length_a   1.000
_cell.length_b   1.000
_cell.length_c   1.000
_cell.angle_alpha   90.00
_cell.angle_beta   90.00
_cell.angle_gamma   90.00
#
_symmetry.space_group_name_H-M   'P 1'
#
loop_
_entity.id
_entity.type
_entity.pdbx_description
1 polymer ?
#
loop_
_entity_poly.entity_id
_entity_poly.type
_entity_poly.pdbx_seq_one_letter_code
_entity_poly.pdbx_strand_id
1 'polypeptide(L)'
;MPRKPRTLVLDSWAVLAYLGGEARSQEVADLITSAHENREISEARADEAMADLTGLGIELIDADWRLARMAGTFKARHRMSYGDCFAAALAKDRKSDLVTGDREFRQVEGEVCVRWL
;
A
#
# COMPACT_ATOMS: atom_id res chain seq x y z
N MET A 1 4.65 -12.61 26.50
CA MET A 1 3.51 -12.15 25.70
C MET A 1 3.91 -12.23 24.22
N PRO A 2 3.11 -12.87 23.34
CA PRO A 2 3.43 -12.88 21.92
C PRO A 2 3.32 -11.45 21.38
N ARG A 3 4.34 -10.97 20.65
CA ARG A 3 4.29 -9.63 20.04
C ARG A 3 3.18 -9.62 19.00
N LYS A 4 2.27 -8.65 19.09
CA LYS A 4 1.23 -8.42 18.10
C LYS A 4 1.89 -8.28 16.71
N PRO A 5 1.47 -9.03 15.68
CA PRO A 5 2.04 -8.89 14.35
C PRO A 5 1.84 -7.45 13.88
N ARG A 6 2.89 -6.87 13.29
CA ARG A 6 2.87 -5.52 12.76
C ARG A 6 2.21 -5.53 11.39
N THR A 7 1.05 -4.91 11.28
CA THR A 7 0.38 -4.67 9.99
C THR A 7 1.09 -3.53 9.25
N LEU A 8 1.43 -3.76 7.98
CA LEU A 8 2.02 -2.76 7.08
C LEU A 8 1.04 -2.52 5.92
N VAL A 9 0.95 -1.28 5.45
CA VAL A 9 0.15 -0.90 4.26
C VAL A 9 1.13 -0.48 3.18
N LEU A 10 1.01 -1.06 1.98
CA LEU A 10 1.83 -0.77 0.81
C LEU A 10 1.03 0.13 -0.15
N ASP A 11 1.66 1.16 -0.68
CA ASP A 11 1.09 1.99 -1.74
C ASP A 11 1.30 1.37 -3.13
N SER A 12 0.62 1.92 -4.15
CA SER A 12 0.75 1.43 -5.52
C SER A 12 2.18 1.57 -6.03
N TRP A 13 2.95 2.55 -5.54
CA TRP A 13 4.35 2.68 -5.89
C TRP A 13 5.21 1.56 -5.31
N ALA A 14 5.02 1.16 -4.05
CA ALA A 14 5.73 0.06 -3.41
C ALA A 14 5.39 -1.28 -4.09
N VAL A 15 4.13 -1.45 -4.50
CA VAL A 15 3.70 -2.60 -5.32
C VAL A 15 4.35 -2.56 -6.70
N LEU A 16 4.39 -1.41 -7.39
CA LEU A 16 4.99 -1.30 -8.73
C LEU A 16 6.52 -1.36 -8.74
N ALA A 17 7.19 -0.76 -7.75
CA ALA A 17 8.65 -0.81 -7.59
C ALA A 17 9.13 -2.25 -7.34
N TYR A 18 8.32 -3.04 -6.64
CA TYR A 18 8.52 -4.46 -6.48
C TYR A 18 8.36 -5.24 -7.81
N LEU A 19 7.41 -4.85 -8.67
CA LEU A 19 7.11 -5.53 -9.94
C LEU A 19 8.04 -5.10 -11.12
N GLY A 20 8.65 -3.91 -11.05
CA GLY A 20 9.31 -3.24 -12.19
C GLY A 20 10.85 -3.33 -12.29
N GLY A 21 11.56 -3.88 -11.30
CA GLY A 21 12.97 -4.27 -11.46
C GLY A 21 14.04 -3.17 -11.65
N GLU A 22 13.82 -1.92 -11.24
CA GLU A 22 14.83 -0.84 -11.31
C GLU A 22 15.74 -0.76 -10.06
N ALA A 23 16.93 -0.15 -10.20
CA ALA A 23 18.14 -0.18 -9.34
C ALA A 23 18.02 0.06 -7.82
N ARG A 24 16.83 0.36 -7.28
CA ARG A 24 16.52 0.32 -5.83
C ARG A 24 15.92 -1.03 -5.37
N SER A 25 15.87 -1.99 -6.27
CA SER A 25 15.27 -3.31 -6.14
C SER A 25 15.87 -4.19 -5.05
N GLN A 26 17.11 -3.96 -4.59
CA GLN A 26 17.76 -4.90 -3.66
C GLN A 26 17.18 -4.86 -2.22
N GLU A 27 16.77 -3.70 -1.69
CA GLU A 27 16.20 -3.61 -0.33
C GLU A 27 14.72 -4.04 -0.25
N VAL A 28 14.00 -3.98 -1.36
CA VAL A 28 12.57 -4.33 -1.46
C VAL A 28 12.38 -5.80 -1.90
N ALA A 29 13.28 -6.33 -2.73
CA ALA A 29 13.27 -7.73 -3.16
C ALA A 29 13.62 -8.74 -2.05
N ASP A 30 14.38 -8.32 -1.03
CA ASP A 30 14.63 -9.15 0.16
C ASP A 30 13.36 -9.40 0.99
N LEU A 31 12.27 -8.63 0.76
CA LEU A 31 11.01 -8.74 1.51
C LEU A 31 9.92 -9.52 0.78
N ILE A 32 9.86 -9.49 -0.55
CA ILE A 32 8.75 -10.05 -1.33
C ILE A 32 9.35 -10.57 -2.67
N THR A 33 8.92 -11.74 -3.17
CA THR A 33 9.33 -12.42 -4.43
C THR A 33 8.08 -13.15 -4.94
N SER A 34 7.53 -13.05 -6.15
CA SER A 34 7.89 -12.48 -7.48
C SER A 34 6.60 -12.13 -8.29
N ALA A 35 6.64 -11.22 -9.30
CA ALA A 35 6.12 -11.43 -10.70
C ALA A 35 5.70 -10.15 -11.51
N HIS A 36 6.51 -9.84 -12.53
CA HIS A 36 6.44 -8.87 -13.65
C HIS A 36 5.13 -8.18 -14.15
N GLU A 37 5.36 -6.97 -14.66
CA GLU A 37 4.46 -6.05 -15.39
C GLU A 37 3.90 -6.57 -16.73
N ASN A 38 2.59 -6.39 -16.96
CA ASN A 38 2.00 -6.16 -18.28
C ASN A 38 0.59 -5.56 -18.17
N ARG A 39 0.33 -4.48 -18.92
CA ARG A 39 -0.95 -3.71 -18.95
C ARG A 39 -2.07 -4.39 -19.76
N GLU A 40 -2.10 -5.72 -19.78
CA GLU A 40 -3.26 -6.53 -20.15
C GLU A 40 -3.39 -7.64 -19.11
N ILE A 41 -4.25 -7.39 -18.13
CA ILE A 41 -4.55 -8.35 -17.07
C ILE A 41 -5.77 -9.13 -17.54
N SER A 42 -5.60 -10.41 -17.86
CA SER A 42 -6.74 -11.32 -17.89
C SER A 42 -7.25 -11.49 -16.46
N GLU A 43 -8.56 -11.64 -16.28
CA GLU A 43 -9.17 -11.89 -14.97
C GLU A 43 -8.44 -13.02 -14.21
N ALA A 44 -8.06 -14.09 -14.92
CA ALA A 44 -7.26 -15.19 -14.36
C ALA A 44 -5.90 -14.76 -13.79
N ARG A 45 -5.18 -13.83 -14.43
CA ARG A 45 -3.90 -13.30 -13.91
C ARG A 45 -4.10 -12.38 -12.71
N ALA A 46 -5.21 -11.65 -12.65
CA ALA A 46 -5.57 -10.89 -11.45
C ALA A 46 -5.84 -11.84 -10.28
N ASP A 47 -6.63 -12.90 -10.51
CA ASP A 47 -6.98 -13.88 -9.50
C ASP A 47 -5.75 -14.63 -8.97
N GLU A 48 -4.82 -15.03 -9.85
CA GLU A 48 -3.53 -15.64 -9.47
C GLU A 48 -2.70 -14.69 -8.60
N ALA A 49 -2.54 -13.43 -9.01
CA ALA A 49 -1.79 -12.45 -8.21
C ALA A 49 -2.44 -12.21 -6.84
N MET A 50 -3.77 -12.22 -6.76
CA MET A 50 -4.50 -12.08 -5.50
C MET A 50 -4.32 -13.30 -4.61
N ALA A 51 -4.29 -14.50 -5.18
CA ALA A 51 -3.97 -15.73 -4.46
C ALA A 51 -2.54 -15.71 -3.89
N ASP A 52 -1.56 -15.21 -4.66
CA ASP A 52 -0.18 -15.09 -4.21
C ASP A 52 -0.04 -14.10 -3.05
N LEU A 53 -0.62 -12.90 -3.18
CA LEU A 53 -0.59 -11.87 -2.14
C LEU A 53 -1.23 -12.37 -0.83
N THR A 54 -2.38 -13.03 -0.93
CA THR A 54 -3.04 -13.61 0.24
C THR A 54 -2.25 -14.77 0.84
N GLY A 55 -1.58 -15.58 0.01
CA GLY A 55 -0.66 -16.64 0.43
C GLY A 55 0.55 -16.13 1.24
N LEU A 56 1.01 -14.90 0.96
CA LEU A 56 2.05 -14.21 1.72
C LEU A 56 1.54 -13.58 3.03
N GLY A 57 0.24 -13.70 3.34
CA GLY A 57 -0.39 -13.13 4.53
C GLY A 57 -0.76 -11.65 4.39
N ILE A 58 -0.82 -11.11 3.16
CA ILE A 58 -1.30 -9.76 2.90
C ILE A 58 -2.84 -9.77 2.92
N GLU A 59 -3.42 -8.91 3.77
CA GLU A 59 -4.88 -8.72 3.86
C GLU A 59 -5.32 -7.71 2.79
N LEU A 60 -6.25 -8.14 1.93
CA LEU A 60 -6.89 -7.27 0.95
C LEU A 60 -8.09 -6.58 1.58
N ILE A 61 -8.13 -5.25 1.52
CA ILE A 61 -9.17 -4.43 2.13
C ILE A 61 -10.03 -3.79 1.06
N ASP A 62 -11.33 -4.08 1.09
CA ASP A 62 -12.29 -3.43 0.21
C ASP A 62 -12.42 -1.93 0.52
N ALA A 63 -12.54 -1.14 -0.54
CA ALA A 63 -12.81 0.29 -0.46
C ALA A 63 -14.30 0.56 -0.15
N ASP A 64 -14.73 0.21 1.06
CA ASP A 64 -16.08 0.49 1.52
C ASP A 64 -16.37 2.00 1.61
N TRP A 65 -17.65 2.37 1.75
CA TRP A 65 -18.06 3.78 1.81
C TRP A 65 -17.36 4.57 2.93
N ARG A 66 -17.09 3.92 4.05
CA ARG A 66 -16.46 4.55 5.21
C ARG A 66 -15.02 4.91 4.88
N LEU A 67 -14.26 3.98 4.31
CA LEU A 67 -12.88 4.19 3.87
C LEU A 67 -12.82 5.21 2.72
N ALA A 68 -13.71 5.12 1.74
CA ALA A 68 -13.80 6.07 0.63
C ALA A 68 -14.08 7.50 1.10
N ARG A 69 -14.95 7.68 2.11
CA ARG A 69 -15.21 8.99 2.73
C ARG A 69 -14.00 9.53 3.48
N MET A 70 -13.26 8.67 4.20
CA MET A 70 -12.01 9.06 4.86
C MET A 70 -10.95 9.49 3.83
N ALA A 71 -10.76 8.72 2.77
CA ALA A 71 -9.88 9.07 1.66
C ALA A 71 -10.29 10.40 1.00
N GLY A 72 -11.59 10.61 0.77
CA GLY A 72 -12.11 11.88 0.25
C GLY A 72 -11.77 13.09 1.13
N THR A 73 -11.74 12.89 2.45
CA THR A 73 -11.33 13.94 3.40
C THR A 73 -9.85 14.31 3.24
N PHE A 74 -8.98 13.32 3.07
CA PHE A 74 -7.56 13.58 2.76
C PHE A 74 -7.41 14.28 1.40
N LYS A 75 -8.13 13.82 0.37
CA LYS A 75 -8.06 14.38 -0.97
C LYS A 75 -8.52 15.85 -1.02
N ALA A 76 -9.52 16.21 -0.24
CA ALA A 76 -10.02 17.57 -0.15
C ALA A 76 -9.04 18.52 0.56
N ARG A 77 -8.25 18.01 1.51
CA ARG A 77 -7.36 18.81 2.36
C ARG A 77 -5.92 18.87 1.84
N HIS A 78 -5.49 17.91 1.03
CA HIS A 78 -4.10 17.76 0.59
C HIS A 78 -4.01 17.57 -0.93
N ARG A 79 -2.90 18.01 -1.51
CA ARG A 79 -2.57 17.76 -2.92
C ARG A 79 -1.90 16.39 -3.04
N MET A 80 -2.71 15.34 -2.89
CA MET A 80 -2.29 13.94 -2.99
C MET A 80 -3.11 13.21 -4.05
N SER A 81 -2.60 12.12 -4.61
CA SER A 81 -3.42 11.25 -5.47
C SER A 81 -4.57 10.60 -4.67
N TYR A 82 -5.64 10.16 -5.35
CA TYR A 82 -6.75 9.51 -4.64
C TYR A 82 -6.36 8.15 -4.05
N GLY A 83 -5.44 7.42 -4.71
CA GLY A 83 -4.88 6.17 -4.18
C GLY A 83 -4.11 6.39 -2.87
N ASP A 84 -3.27 7.42 -2.81
CA ASP A 84 -2.53 7.77 -1.58
C ASP A 84 -3.46 8.18 -0.44
N CYS A 85 -4.57 8.82 -0.79
CA CYS A 85 -5.61 9.13 0.19
C CYS A 85 -6.24 7.87 0.81
N PHE A 86 -6.39 6.79 0.04
CA PHE A 86 -6.85 5.49 0.58
C PHE A 86 -5.79 4.85 1.48
N ALA A 87 -4.51 4.89 1.09
CA ALA A 87 -3.43 4.38 1.92
C ALA A 87 -3.36 5.11 3.28
N ALA A 88 -3.41 6.45 3.26
CA ALA A 88 -3.46 7.28 4.46
C ALA A 88 -4.73 7.01 5.30
N ALA A 89 -5.89 6.88 4.65
CA ALA A 89 -7.15 6.57 5.32
C ALA A 89 -7.12 5.20 6.00
N LEU A 90 -6.61 4.17 5.33
CA LEU A 90 -6.54 2.82 5.87
C LEU A 90 -5.57 2.74 7.04
N ALA A 91 -4.39 3.36 6.92
CA ALA A 91 -3.41 3.44 8.00
C ALA A 91 -3.98 4.15 9.24
N LYS A 92 -4.70 5.26 9.04
CA LYS A 92 -5.39 5.99 10.12
C LYS A 92 -6.48 5.14 10.78
N ASP A 93 -7.28 4.44 9.99
CA ASP A 93 -8.38 3.61 10.47
C ASP A 93 -7.89 2.41 11.30
N ARG A 94 -6.89 1.70 10.79
CA ARG A 94 -6.29 0.52 11.45
C ARG A 94 -5.30 0.87 12.56
N LYS A 95 -4.95 2.16 12.71
CA LYS A 95 -3.91 2.66 13.63
C LYS A 95 -2.58 1.95 13.40
N SER A 96 -2.19 1.86 12.13
CA SER A 96 -0.99 1.16 11.67
C SER A 96 0.00 2.11 11.01
N ASP A 97 1.25 1.69 10.91
CA ASP A 97 2.29 2.44 10.20
C ASP A 97 2.04 2.33 8.68
N LEU A 98 1.95 3.47 8.00
CA LEU A 98 2.03 3.53 6.55
C LEU A 98 3.51 3.45 6.13
N VAL A 99 3.88 2.47 5.30
CA VAL A 99 5.27 2.31 4.84
C VAL A 99 5.40 2.77 3.40
N THR A 100 6.24 3.75 3.13
CA THR A 100 6.38 4.34 1.78
C THR A 100 7.69 5.12 1.63
N GLY A 101 8.15 5.26 0.38
CA GLY A 101 9.22 6.21 -0.01
C GLY A 101 8.68 7.52 -0.61
N ASP A 102 7.35 7.64 -0.77
CA ASP A 102 6.73 8.77 -1.47
C ASP A 102 6.55 9.99 -0.57
N ARG A 103 7.32 11.04 -0.88
CA ARG A 103 7.33 12.30 -0.13
C ARG A 103 5.97 13.02 -0.13
N GLU A 104 5.02 12.67 -0.98
CA GLU A 104 3.65 13.20 -0.93
C GLU A 104 3.00 13.00 0.46
N PHE A 105 3.35 11.91 1.16
CA PHE A 105 2.81 11.59 2.49
C PHE A 105 3.32 12.47 3.63
N ARG A 106 4.32 13.33 3.41
CA ARG A 106 4.74 14.35 4.39
C ARG A 106 3.58 15.27 4.79
N GLN A 107 2.62 15.46 3.89
CA GLN A 107 1.44 16.29 4.11
C GLN A 107 0.51 15.75 5.22
N VAL A 108 0.62 14.45 5.56
CA VAL A 108 -0.29 13.75 6.48
C VAL A 108 0.41 13.16 7.71
N GLU A 109 1.71 13.40 7.92
CA GLU A 109 2.47 12.90 9.08
C GLU A 109 1.89 13.36 10.43
N GLY A 110 1.16 14.47 10.47
CA GLY A 110 0.45 14.93 11.67
C GLY A 110 -0.82 14.12 12.00
N GLU A 111 -1.31 13.30 11.07
CA GLU A 111 -2.55 12.54 11.22
C GLU A 111 -2.37 11.02 11.04
N VAL A 112 -1.27 10.59 10.42
CA VAL A 112 -0.96 9.20 10.08
C VAL A 112 0.49 8.92 10.48
N CYS A 113 0.73 7.77 11.12
CA CYS A 113 2.09 7.34 11.43
C CYS A 113 2.74 6.82 10.15
N VAL A 114 3.78 7.51 9.67
CA VAL A 114 4.51 7.13 8.45
C VAL A 114 5.88 6.56 8.81
N ARG A 115 6.21 5.44 8.21
CA ARG A 115 7.52 4.79 8.25
C ARG A 115 8.17 4.93 6.88
N TRP A 116 9.13 5.82 6.79
CA TRP A 116 9.87 6.10 5.56
C TRP A 116 10.87 5.00 5.22
N LEU A 117 10.95 4.66 3.93
CA LEU A 117 11.99 3.81 3.33
C LEU A 117 13.04 4.66 2.60
#